data_AF-A0A2V9NE59-F1
#
_entry.id   AF-A0A2V9NE59-F1
#
_cell.length_a   1.000
_cell.length_b   1.000
_cell.length_c   1.000
_cell.angle_alpha   90.00
_cell.angle_beta   90.00
_cell.angle_gamma   90.00
#
_symmetry.space_group_name_H-M   'P 1'
#
loop_
_entity.id
_entity.type
_entity.pdbx_description
1 polymer ?
#
loop_
_entity_poly.entity_id
_entity_poly.type
_entity_poly.pdbx_seq_one_letter_code
_entity_poly.pdbx_strand_id
1 'polypeptide(L)'
;MPTQGPAPVLNQLRIDNCIATPTAALLYFSDQVERWESEDNYQIWAQPGPSQRRVKVTEVGRYDPTAKTIILQIQAEPALKVGDKLSIQGIRIGCKHGPDGYGEDTDIFFARVNGDESPADANARRTTKAAEDSVAYPVMMENVGNPPASSYGVGAGSGGGTGSGSLQLSQLATQTITNVLGWKPKEDDAKGFVGALTQSFSLKDVEGHVEATWTPRTYAVQTDLAGGITGAQASLYMRAKEAMDQALPLLDGLYALNPDSDLEMASALKDMIRSQITELTGEMGFAGGPRISRVNQYFHLLLGVNLPTEPPAGLLAVPSDPDKVVGNLGRLRKELELQSFSKYVNKVEHEQNITNFRILSDYLTSLAQSWVNNLKFFGLETKHAFLGSHLVLLSRQLSVVADTVDEVRFTLDSVFIGAAERQTLQLEFSNDPALFIEDLLSWTQTFTREEGPQLIQTSGKLGVGDGFLPIVTKLHRLVEEARDPVKQSRLPDGYRTIRVKNSLHDLANQLSELKRLAQGVSSKQPPTVFDDQVAQTMKEEVTKELRDELRKEREEVREEVRKAREEALVEVREELREELRKAREEALEELRKAREEPRELGSEGRKSSTKVAS
;
A
#
# COMPACT_ATOMS: atom_id res chain seq x y z
N MET A 1 -29.66 -20.05 46.54
CA MET A 1 -29.65 -20.71 45.22
C MET A 1 -28.81 -19.86 44.29
N PRO A 2 -27.70 -20.37 43.73
CA PRO A 2 -26.87 -19.58 42.83
C PRO A 2 -27.53 -19.53 41.45
N THR A 3 -27.83 -18.31 40.99
CA THR A 3 -28.29 -18.05 39.62
C THR A 3 -27.08 -18.03 38.70
N GLN A 4 -26.98 -19.03 37.82
CA GLN A 4 -25.97 -19.09 36.77
C GLN A 4 -26.13 -17.89 35.83
N GLY A 5 -25.04 -17.14 35.65
CA GLY A 5 -24.96 -16.10 34.61
C GLY A 5 -24.88 -16.71 33.20
N PRO A 6 -25.15 -15.91 32.15
CA PRO A 6 -25.01 -16.38 30.77
C PRO A 6 -23.53 -16.67 30.46
N ALA A 7 -23.30 -17.81 29.80
CA ALA A 7 -21.97 -18.34 29.47
C ALA A 7 -21.19 -17.44 28.50
N PRO A 8 -19.84 -17.40 28.57
CA PRO A 8 -19.01 -16.70 27.60
C PRO A 8 -19.14 -17.34 26.21
N VAL A 9 -19.26 -16.53 25.15
CA VAL A 9 -19.13 -17.01 23.78
C VAL A 9 -17.63 -17.12 23.49
N LEU A 10 -17.11 -18.35 23.54
CA LEU A 10 -15.73 -18.69 23.21
C LEU A 10 -15.48 -18.54 21.70
N ASN A 11 -14.29 -18.07 21.33
CA ASN A 11 -13.77 -18.18 19.96
C ASN A 11 -13.55 -19.68 19.66
N GLN A 12 -14.62 -20.37 19.26
CA GLN A 12 -14.56 -21.80 19.01
C GLN A 12 -13.70 -22.07 17.76
N LEU A 13 -12.75 -22.99 17.88
CA LEU A 13 -11.92 -23.42 16.75
C LEU A 13 -12.79 -24.11 15.69
N ARG A 14 -12.67 -23.71 14.41
CA ARG A 14 -13.49 -24.25 13.31
C ARG A 14 -12.62 -24.86 12.22
N ILE A 15 -13.17 -25.86 11.54
CA ILE A 15 -12.61 -26.39 10.28
C ILE A 15 -13.26 -25.57 9.15
N ASP A 16 -12.46 -24.76 8.46
CA ASP A 16 -12.93 -23.87 7.38
C ASP A 16 -13.13 -24.64 6.07
N ASN A 17 -12.29 -25.64 5.84
CA ASN A 17 -12.34 -26.46 4.64
C ASN A 17 -11.76 -27.86 4.86
N CYS A 18 -12.20 -28.82 4.05
CA CYS A 18 -11.62 -30.15 3.99
C CYS A 18 -11.61 -30.70 2.56
N ILE A 19 -10.45 -31.22 2.14
CA ILE A 19 -10.29 -31.98 0.90
C ILE A 19 -10.09 -33.44 1.28
N ALA A 20 -11.05 -34.29 0.96
CA ALA A 20 -10.99 -35.71 1.27
C ALA A 20 -10.77 -36.56 0.02
N THR A 21 -9.89 -37.54 0.13
CA THR A 21 -9.65 -38.62 -0.83
C THR A 21 -10.00 -39.97 -0.16
N PRO A 22 -10.03 -41.10 -0.90
CA PRO A 22 -10.35 -42.40 -0.31
C PRO A 22 -9.41 -42.84 0.82
N THR A 23 -8.19 -42.27 0.88
CA THR A 23 -7.14 -42.66 1.83
C THR A 23 -6.61 -41.52 2.69
N ALA A 24 -6.96 -40.26 2.40
CA ALA A 24 -6.47 -39.11 3.16
C ALA A 24 -7.49 -37.96 3.24
N ALA A 25 -7.43 -37.15 4.30
CA ALA A 25 -8.19 -35.91 4.44
C ALA A 25 -7.26 -34.75 4.81
N LEU A 26 -7.25 -33.69 4.00
CA LEU A 26 -6.55 -32.43 4.28
C LEU A 26 -7.55 -31.47 4.93
N LEU A 27 -7.24 -30.96 6.13
CA LEU A 27 -8.08 -30.03 6.88
C LEU A 27 -7.45 -28.64 6.91
N TYR A 28 -8.29 -27.62 6.86
CA TYR A 28 -7.94 -26.20 7.02
C TYR A 28 -8.65 -25.66 8.26
N PHE A 29 -7.91 -25.05 9.19
CA PHE A 29 -8.45 -24.50 10.43
C PHE A 29 -8.56 -22.98 10.40
N SER A 30 -9.53 -22.45 11.14
CA SER A 30 -9.75 -21.01 11.29
C SER A 30 -8.59 -20.28 11.99
N ASP A 31 -7.88 -20.95 12.90
CA ASP A 31 -6.72 -20.41 13.61
C ASP A 31 -5.61 -21.44 13.82
N GLN A 32 -4.46 -21.01 14.37
CA GLN A 32 -3.36 -21.90 14.72
C GLN A 32 -3.78 -22.90 15.80
N VAL A 33 -3.60 -24.19 15.50
CA VAL A 33 -3.99 -25.28 16.40
C VAL A 33 -2.83 -25.82 17.24
N GLU A 34 -3.15 -26.24 18.45
CA GLU A 34 -2.29 -26.99 19.36
C GLU A 34 -2.90 -28.36 19.67
N ARG A 35 -2.07 -29.31 20.10
CA ARG A 35 -2.48 -30.70 20.40
C ARG A 35 -3.09 -31.43 19.21
N TRP A 36 -2.62 -31.16 18.00
CA TRP A 36 -3.11 -31.79 16.78
C TRP A 36 -2.58 -33.21 16.56
N GLU A 37 -1.58 -33.66 17.34
CA GLU A 37 -0.72 -34.81 17.05
C GLU A 37 -1.38 -36.19 17.22
N SER A 38 -2.47 -36.29 17.98
CA SER A 38 -3.10 -37.58 18.29
C SER A 38 -4.19 -37.94 17.28
N GLU A 39 -4.19 -39.19 16.83
CA GLU A 39 -5.26 -39.77 15.99
C GLU A 39 -6.63 -39.72 16.68
N ASP A 40 -6.66 -39.83 18.01
CA ASP A 40 -7.88 -39.79 18.81
C ASP A 40 -8.54 -38.40 18.86
N ASN A 41 -7.81 -37.37 18.41
CA ASN A 41 -8.32 -36.01 18.33
C ASN A 41 -9.15 -35.76 17.07
N TYR A 42 -9.41 -36.78 16.26
CA TYR A 42 -10.22 -36.65 15.05
C TYR A 42 -11.28 -37.74 14.99
N GLN A 43 -12.54 -37.33 14.96
CA GLN A 43 -13.66 -38.23 14.70
C GLN A 43 -14.16 -38.04 13.27
N ILE A 44 -14.05 -39.11 12.48
CA ILE A 44 -14.51 -39.13 11.10
C ILE A 44 -15.56 -40.23 10.93
N TRP A 45 -16.66 -39.87 10.31
CA TRP A 45 -17.74 -40.79 9.98
C TRP A 45 -18.15 -40.64 8.53
N ALA A 46 -18.53 -41.73 7.88
CA ALA A 46 -19.03 -41.72 6.51
C ALA A 46 -20.54 -42.03 6.47
N GLN A 47 -21.24 -41.36 5.55
CA GLN A 47 -22.70 -41.30 5.39
C GLN A 47 -23.46 -40.70 6.61
N PRO A 48 -23.94 -39.44 6.53
CA PRO A 48 -24.78 -38.87 7.58
C PRO A 48 -26.19 -39.46 7.47
N GLY A 49 -26.50 -40.44 8.33
CA GLY A 49 -27.77 -41.17 8.36
C GLY A 49 -27.72 -42.37 9.33
N PRO A 50 -28.79 -43.18 9.44
CA PRO A 50 -28.91 -44.28 10.43
C PRO A 50 -27.89 -45.42 10.24
N SER A 51 -27.07 -45.38 9.19
CA SER A 51 -25.99 -46.31 8.87
C SER A 51 -24.62 -45.62 8.93
N GLN A 52 -24.39 -44.80 9.97
CA GLN A 52 -23.13 -44.10 10.20
C GLN A 52 -22.00 -45.11 10.42
N ARG A 53 -20.95 -45.04 9.59
CA ARG A 53 -19.77 -45.92 9.72
C ARG A 53 -18.55 -45.11 10.15
N ARG A 54 -17.78 -45.62 11.11
CA ARG A 54 -16.57 -44.96 11.61
C ARG A 54 -15.46 -45.10 10.60
N VAL A 55 -14.80 -44.00 10.27
CA VAL A 55 -13.57 -43.98 9.47
C VAL A 55 -12.42 -43.80 10.45
N LYS A 56 -11.45 -44.72 10.41
CA LYS A 56 -10.30 -44.69 11.32
C LYS A 56 -9.24 -43.74 10.77
N VAL A 57 -8.73 -42.84 11.60
CA VAL A 57 -7.49 -42.10 11.32
C VAL A 57 -6.33 -43.02 11.65
N THR A 58 -5.44 -43.26 10.69
CA THR A 58 -4.30 -44.18 10.83
C THR A 58 -2.98 -43.48 11.04
N GLU A 59 -2.91 -42.20 10.66
CA GLU A 59 -1.73 -41.37 10.86
C GLU A 59 -2.14 -39.90 10.79
N VAL A 60 -1.50 -39.06 11.61
CA VAL A 60 -1.64 -37.61 11.57
C VAL A 60 -0.34 -37.00 11.06
N GLY A 61 -0.40 -36.33 9.91
CA GLY A 61 0.74 -35.66 9.29
C GLY A 61 1.19 -34.42 10.05
N ARG A 62 2.35 -33.88 9.68
CA ARG A 62 2.90 -32.67 10.30
C ARG A 62 2.00 -31.46 10.02
N TYR A 63 1.64 -30.72 11.07
CA TYR A 63 0.91 -29.47 10.97
C TYR A 63 1.73 -28.33 10.34
N ASP A 64 1.13 -27.59 9.42
CA ASP A 64 1.68 -26.35 8.85
C ASP A 64 1.04 -25.11 9.52
N PRO A 65 1.78 -24.34 10.34
CA PRO A 65 1.26 -23.18 11.03
C PRO A 65 1.04 -21.95 10.13
N THR A 66 1.62 -21.93 8.93
CA THR A 66 1.47 -20.84 7.95
C THR A 66 0.18 -21.03 7.15
N ALA A 67 -0.05 -22.25 6.68
CA ALA A 67 -1.25 -22.61 5.93
C ALA A 67 -2.44 -23.01 6.84
N LYS A 68 -2.21 -23.18 8.14
CA LYS A 68 -3.18 -23.67 9.13
C LYS A 68 -3.78 -25.02 8.74
N THR A 69 -2.95 -25.93 8.24
CA THR A 69 -3.40 -27.18 7.63
C THR A 69 -2.79 -28.43 8.23
N ILE A 70 -3.55 -29.52 8.20
CA ILE A 70 -3.06 -30.85 8.55
C ILE A 70 -3.58 -31.92 7.60
N ILE A 71 -2.78 -32.94 7.35
CA ILE A 71 -3.15 -34.12 6.55
C ILE A 71 -3.40 -35.29 7.50
N LEU A 72 -4.55 -35.94 7.36
CA LEU A 72 -4.90 -37.17 8.06
C LEU A 72 -4.86 -38.33 7.07
N GLN A 73 -4.18 -39.42 7.39
CA GLN A 73 -4.36 -40.69 6.68
C GLN A 73 -5.57 -41.41 7.27
N ILE A 74 -6.47 -41.88 6.41
CA ILE A 74 -7.75 -42.45 6.82
C ILE A 74 -7.98 -43.82 6.18
N GLN A 75 -8.58 -44.73 6.94
CA GLN A 75 -8.94 -46.07 6.50
C GLN A 75 -10.38 -46.39 6.90
N ALA A 76 -11.18 -46.86 5.95
CA ALA A 76 -12.55 -47.29 6.16
C ALA A 76 -12.76 -48.72 5.64
N GLU A 77 -13.57 -49.51 6.34
CA GLU A 77 -14.03 -50.82 5.90
C GLU A 77 -15.57 -50.82 5.81
N PRO A 78 -16.18 -51.00 4.61
CA PRO A 78 -15.56 -51.08 3.29
C PRO A 78 -14.96 -49.73 2.83
N ALA A 79 -14.01 -49.79 1.88
CA ALA A 79 -13.28 -48.61 1.38
C ALA A 79 -14.21 -47.47 0.91
N LEU A 80 -13.77 -46.23 1.14
CA LEU A 80 -14.48 -45.02 0.71
C LEU A 80 -14.51 -44.93 -0.81
N LYS A 81 -15.67 -44.57 -1.37
CA LYS A 81 -15.86 -44.35 -2.81
C LYS A 81 -15.93 -42.86 -3.12
N VAL A 82 -15.57 -42.50 -4.34
CA VAL A 82 -15.75 -41.13 -4.84
C VAL A 82 -17.21 -40.71 -4.71
N GLY A 83 -17.45 -39.54 -4.11
CA GLY A 83 -18.77 -38.98 -3.83
C GLY A 83 -19.33 -39.29 -2.43
N ASP A 84 -18.70 -40.19 -1.66
CA ASP A 84 -19.13 -40.49 -0.28
C ASP A 84 -19.06 -39.22 0.59
N LYS A 85 -20.12 -38.98 1.38
CA LYS A 85 -20.15 -37.89 2.37
C LYS A 85 -19.41 -38.30 3.63
N LEU A 86 -18.55 -37.43 4.12
CA LEU A 86 -17.83 -37.52 5.39
C LEU A 86 -18.29 -36.42 6.33
N SER A 87 -18.40 -36.74 7.62
CA SER A 87 -18.48 -35.77 8.71
C SER A 87 -17.21 -35.87 9.52
N ILE A 88 -16.51 -34.76 9.72
CA ILE A 88 -15.21 -34.68 10.38
C ILE A 88 -15.32 -33.70 11.54
N GLN A 89 -14.82 -34.09 12.71
CA GLN A 89 -14.77 -33.26 13.90
C GLN A 89 -13.41 -33.38 14.57
N GLY A 90 -12.80 -32.24 14.90
CA GLY A 90 -11.66 -32.18 15.79
C GLY A 90 -12.13 -32.23 17.24
N ILE A 91 -11.53 -33.08 18.05
CA ILE A 91 -11.86 -33.26 19.47
C ILE A 91 -10.62 -32.98 20.28
N ARG A 92 -10.77 -32.16 21.33
CA ARG A 92 -9.66 -31.75 22.19
C ARG A 92 -8.50 -31.07 21.42
N ILE A 93 -8.82 -30.36 20.33
CA ILE A 93 -7.85 -29.57 19.57
C ILE A 93 -7.91 -28.12 20.09
N GLY A 94 -6.80 -27.61 20.61
CA GLY A 94 -6.74 -26.27 21.19
C GLY A 94 -6.46 -25.19 20.12
N CYS A 95 -6.87 -23.95 20.37
CA CYS A 95 -6.40 -22.79 19.63
C CYS A 95 -5.25 -22.09 20.38
N LYS A 96 -4.24 -21.63 19.67
CA LYS A 96 -3.03 -21.02 20.27
C LYS A 96 -3.29 -19.69 21.00
N HIS A 97 -4.39 -19.00 20.69
CA HIS A 97 -4.76 -17.71 21.28
C HIS A 97 -6.00 -17.77 22.20
N GLY A 98 -6.45 -18.97 22.61
CA GLY A 98 -7.63 -19.16 23.46
C GLY A 98 -7.39 -18.82 24.94
N PRO A 99 -8.41 -18.34 25.69
CA PRO A 99 -8.24 -17.93 27.10
C PRO A 99 -7.83 -19.07 28.04
N ASP A 100 -8.12 -20.31 27.70
CA ASP A 100 -7.77 -21.47 28.52
C ASP A 100 -7.27 -22.59 27.62
N GLY A 101 -6.07 -23.10 27.86
CA GLY A 101 -5.44 -24.21 27.11
C GLY A 101 -6.13 -25.57 27.26
N TYR A 102 -7.46 -25.61 27.34
CA TYR A 102 -8.29 -26.80 27.22
C TYR A 102 -8.66 -26.98 25.76
N GLY A 103 -8.44 -28.18 25.21
CA GLY A 103 -8.81 -28.46 23.83
C GLY A 103 -10.32 -28.43 23.70
N GLU A 104 -10.85 -27.58 22.81
CA GLU A 104 -12.27 -27.53 22.49
C GLU A 104 -12.57 -28.46 21.30
N ASP A 105 -13.83 -28.86 21.19
CA ASP A 105 -14.29 -29.62 20.04
C ASP A 105 -14.64 -28.64 18.91
N THR A 106 -14.18 -28.92 17.69
CA THR A 106 -14.57 -28.13 16.53
C THR A 106 -16.03 -28.40 16.17
N ASP A 107 -16.61 -27.51 15.39
CA ASP A 107 -17.83 -27.82 14.65
C ASP A 107 -17.62 -29.04 13.73
N ILE A 108 -18.70 -29.75 13.44
CA ILE A 108 -18.69 -30.86 12.49
C ILE A 108 -18.63 -30.28 11.07
N PHE A 109 -17.56 -30.61 10.34
CA PHE A 109 -17.40 -30.26 8.94
C PHE A 109 -17.82 -31.40 8.02
N PHE A 110 -18.54 -31.09 6.95
CA PHE A 110 -18.97 -32.06 5.96
C PHE A 110 -18.14 -31.95 4.69
N ALA A 111 -17.56 -33.06 4.25
CA ALA A 111 -16.76 -33.15 3.03
C ALA A 111 -17.25 -34.28 2.12
N ARG A 112 -16.86 -34.25 0.84
CA ARG A 112 -17.06 -35.38 -0.08
C ARG A 112 -15.72 -35.93 -0.54
N VAL A 113 -15.65 -37.26 -0.64
CA VAL A 113 -14.46 -37.96 -1.13
C VAL A 113 -14.31 -37.69 -2.63
N ASN A 114 -13.24 -37.01 -3.06
CA ASN A 114 -12.93 -36.69 -4.46
C ASN A 114 -14.12 -36.12 -5.27
N GLY A 115 -15.04 -35.40 -4.62
CA GLY A 115 -16.25 -34.88 -5.27
C GLY A 115 -16.25 -33.36 -5.31
N ASP A 116 -16.65 -32.79 -6.44
CA ASP A 116 -16.98 -31.36 -6.55
C ASP A 116 -18.18 -31.02 -5.63
N GLU A 117 -18.18 -29.80 -5.09
CA GLU A 117 -19.29 -29.28 -4.27
C GLU A 117 -20.63 -29.37 -5.05
N SER A 118 -21.70 -29.83 -4.40
CA SER A 118 -23.01 -29.86 -5.03
C SER A 118 -23.54 -28.44 -5.21
N PRO A 119 -24.20 -28.11 -6.34
CA PRO A 119 -24.85 -26.81 -6.56
C PRO A 119 -25.83 -26.41 -5.45
N ALA A 120 -26.42 -27.39 -4.74
CA ALA A 120 -27.32 -27.15 -3.62
C ALA A 120 -26.59 -26.63 -2.37
N ASP A 121 -25.39 -27.15 -2.08
CA ASP A 121 -24.57 -26.73 -0.94
C ASP A 121 -23.89 -25.38 -1.22
N ALA A 122 -23.47 -25.16 -2.47
CA ALA A 122 -23.00 -23.85 -2.95
C ALA A 122 -24.13 -22.81 -2.93
N ASN A 123 -25.35 -23.18 -3.30
CA ASN A 123 -26.52 -22.29 -3.19
C ASN A 123 -26.86 -22.01 -1.72
N ALA A 124 -26.88 -23.01 -0.83
CA ALA A 124 -27.16 -22.78 0.58
C ALA A 124 -26.18 -21.78 1.22
N ARG A 125 -24.87 -21.91 0.93
CA ARG A 125 -23.84 -20.94 1.37
C ARG A 125 -24.01 -19.57 0.74
N ARG A 126 -24.38 -19.48 -0.55
CA ARG A 126 -24.71 -18.20 -1.19
C ARG A 126 -25.94 -17.57 -0.58
N THR A 127 -26.94 -18.36 -0.19
CA THR A 127 -28.18 -17.86 0.42
C THR A 127 -27.95 -17.41 1.85
N THR A 128 -27.15 -18.13 2.66
CA THR A 128 -26.76 -17.65 4.00
C THR A 128 -25.88 -16.42 3.89
N LYS A 129 -24.88 -16.39 3.01
CA LYS A 129 -24.06 -15.19 2.79
C LYS A 129 -24.91 -14.02 2.27
N ALA A 130 -25.85 -14.25 1.36
CA ALA A 130 -26.76 -13.22 0.87
C ALA A 130 -27.75 -12.74 1.94
N ALA A 131 -28.18 -13.61 2.85
CA ALA A 131 -29.01 -13.23 4.00
C ALA A 131 -28.21 -12.46 5.06
N GLU A 132 -26.96 -12.86 5.32
CA GLU A 132 -26.00 -12.13 6.14
C GLU A 132 -25.72 -10.75 5.54
N ASP A 133 -25.43 -10.67 4.24
CA ASP A 133 -25.21 -9.43 3.50
C ASP A 133 -26.48 -8.54 3.52
N SER A 134 -27.67 -9.11 3.34
CA SER A 134 -28.94 -8.35 3.36
C SER A 134 -29.25 -7.71 4.73
N VAL A 135 -28.72 -8.27 5.82
CA VAL A 135 -28.85 -7.70 7.17
C VAL A 135 -27.64 -6.84 7.52
N ALA A 136 -26.47 -7.10 6.92
CA ALA A 136 -25.22 -6.41 7.20
C ALA A 136 -25.08 -5.06 6.49
N TYR A 137 -25.69 -4.85 5.31
CA TYR A 137 -25.65 -3.56 4.64
C TYR A 137 -26.84 -2.66 5.02
N PRO A 138 -26.61 -1.35 5.25
CA PRO A 138 -27.70 -0.41 5.49
C PRO A 138 -28.68 -0.38 4.31
N VAL A 139 -29.95 -0.68 4.57
CA VAL A 139 -31.02 -0.33 3.63
C VAL A 139 -31.22 1.17 3.81
N MET A 140 -30.72 1.96 2.86
CA MET A 140 -31.05 3.39 2.76
C MET A 140 -32.56 3.52 2.58
N MET A 141 -33.29 3.74 3.67
CA MET A 141 -34.63 4.28 3.63
C MET A 141 -34.48 5.78 3.46
N GLU A 142 -34.09 6.20 2.26
CA GLU A 142 -34.12 7.61 1.89
C GLU A 142 -35.57 8.07 1.98
N ASN A 143 -35.81 9.10 2.80
CA ASN A 143 -37.03 9.87 2.73
C ASN A 143 -37.01 10.53 1.34
N VAL A 144 -37.74 9.94 0.38
CA VAL A 144 -37.75 10.32 -1.04
C VAL A 144 -38.05 11.83 -1.16
N GLY A 145 -36.98 12.60 -1.32
CA GLY A 145 -37.01 14.05 -1.36
C GLY A 145 -35.80 14.69 -2.02
N ASN A 146 -34.85 13.90 -2.55
CA ASN A 146 -33.85 14.38 -3.48
C ASN A 146 -33.55 13.29 -4.52
N PRO A 147 -33.51 13.61 -5.83
CA PRO A 147 -33.05 12.66 -6.82
C PRO A 147 -31.55 12.40 -6.66
N PRO A 148 -31.06 11.20 -7.02
CA PRO A 148 -29.65 10.87 -6.98
C PRO A 148 -28.85 11.82 -7.88
N ALA A 149 -27.71 12.30 -7.38
CA ALA A 149 -26.74 13.03 -8.18
C ALA A 149 -26.06 12.08 -9.18
N SER A 150 -26.73 11.80 -10.29
CA SER A 150 -26.08 11.44 -11.54
C SER A 150 -26.93 11.86 -12.74
N SER A 151 -26.45 12.86 -13.48
CA SER A 151 -26.68 13.01 -14.92
C SER A 151 -25.70 14.07 -15.44
N TYR A 152 -24.62 13.66 -16.11
CA TYR A 152 -24.57 13.68 -17.57
C TYR A 152 -25.97 13.60 -18.20
N GLY A 153 -26.52 14.77 -18.52
CA GLY A 153 -27.78 14.89 -19.22
C GLY A 153 -27.60 14.76 -20.73
N VAL A 154 -28.02 13.63 -21.29
CA VAL A 154 -28.60 13.56 -22.64
C VAL A 154 -30.03 13.06 -22.44
N GLY A 155 -31.01 13.89 -22.80
CA GLY A 155 -32.40 13.75 -22.39
C GLY A 155 -33.30 12.98 -23.34
N ALA A 156 -34.41 12.50 -22.77
CA ALA A 156 -35.71 12.27 -23.39
C ALA A 156 -36.72 12.15 -22.22
N GLY A 157 -37.86 12.83 -22.11
CA GLY A 157 -38.55 13.83 -22.90
C GLY A 157 -40.01 13.83 -22.40
N SER A 158 -40.55 14.99 -21.99
CA SER A 158 -41.98 15.37 -22.07
C SER A 158 -42.27 16.63 -21.25
N GLY A 159 -42.50 17.77 -21.94
CA GLY A 159 -43.28 18.88 -21.38
C GLY A 159 -42.77 20.31 -21.62
N GLY A 160 -42.82 20.80 -22.88
CA GLY A 160 -43.21 22.19 -23.19
C GLY A 160 -42.19 23.34 -23.06
N GLY A 161 -41.79 23.90 -24.21
CA GLY A 161 -41.78 25.36 -24.40
C GLY A 161 -40.48 26.16 -24.18
N THR A 162 -39.81 26.47 -25.29
CA THR A 162 -39.02 27.70 -25.59
C THR A 162 -37.67 27.93 -24.87
N GLY A 163 -36.55 27.88 -25.62
CA GLY A 163 -35.27 28.50 -25.20
C GLY A 163 -33.95 27.84 -25.64
N SER A 164 -33.79 27.38 -26.88
CA SER A 164 -32.62 26.57 -27.33
C SER A 164 -31.33 27.33 -27.70
N GLY A 165 -31.23 28.64 -27.44
CA GLY A 165 -30.07 29.45 -27.90
C GLY A 165 -29.01 29.77 -26.84
N SER A 166 -29.40 29.98 -25.58
CA SER A 166 -28.52 30.51 -24.53
C SER A 166 -27.68 29.43 -23.82
N LEU A 167 -28.19 28.20 -23.72
CA LEU A 167 -27.51 27.08 -23.07
C LEU A 167 -26.28 26.58 -23.86
N GLN A 168 -26.29 26.70 -25.19
CA GLN A 168 -25.12 26.31 -26.00
C GLN A 168 -24.01 27.35 -25.96
N LEU A 169 -24.36 28.65 -25.91
CA LEU A 169 -23.36 29.72 -25.82
C LEU A 169 -22.67 29.74 -24.46
N SER A 170 -23.42 29.49 -23.38
CA SER A 170 -22.84 29.42 -22.03
C SER A 170 -21.93 28.21 -21.86
N GLN A 171 -22.32 27.04 -22.40
CA GLN A 171 -21.47 25.85 -22.43
C GLN A 171 -20.20 26.05 -23.27
N LEU A 172 -20.33 26.65 -24.46
CA LEU A 172 -19.20 26.96 -25.32
C LEU A 172 -18.26 27.98 -24.66
N ALA A 173 -18.80 29.06 -24.09
CA ALA A 173 -18.01 30.07 -23.38
C ALA A 173 -17.26 29.45 -22.18
N THR A 174 -17.94 28.60 -21.39
CA THR A 174 -17.33 27.89 -20.26
C THR A 174 -16.20 26.96 -20.74
N GLN A 175 -16.41 26.26 -21.85
CA GLN A 175 -15.40 25.37 -22.44
C GLN A 175 -14.21 26.15 -22.99
N THR A 176 -14.44 27.26 -23.69
CA THR A 176 -13.38 28.12 -24.20
C THR A 176 -12.59 28.77 -23.07
N ILE A 177 -13.24 29.28 -22.02
CA ILE A 177 -12.58 29.84 -20.84
C ILE A 177 -11.72 28.78 -20.15
N THR A 178 -12.24 27.56 -20.00
CA THR A 178 -11.48 26.44 -19.44
C THR A 178 -10.28 26.08 -20.30
N ASN A 179 -10.42 26.11 -21.62
CA ASN A 179 -9.34 25.80 -22.57
C ASN A 179 -8.25 26.88 -22.59
N VAL A 180 -8.62 28.16 -22.49
CA VAL A 180 -7.69 29.31 -22.55
C VAL A 180 -6.97 29.52 -21.22
N LEU A 181 -7.67 29.31 -20.10
CA LEU A 181 -7.12 29.53 -18.76
C LEU A 181 -6.54 28.26 -18.12
N GLY A 182 -6.88 27.07 -18.62
CA GLY A 182 -6.54 25.80 -17.96
C GLY A 182 -7.18 25.63 -16.58
N TRP A 183 -8.24 26.40 -16.29
CA TRP A 183 -8.91 26.50 -14.99
C TRP A 183 -10.40 26.22 -15.17
N LYS A 184 -10.98 25.39 -14.31
CA LYS A 184 -12.42 25.07 -14.35
C LYS A 184 -13.20 26.08 -13.51
N PRO A 185 -14.24 26.73 -14.05
CA PRO A 185 -15.06 27.66 -13.29
C PRO A 185 -15.74 27.03 -12.08
N LYS A 186 -15.59 27.66 -10.92
CA LYS A 186 -16.37 27.41 -9.69
C LYS A 186 -17.09 28.69 -9.29
N GLU A 187 -18.31 28.58 -8.77
CA GLU A 187 -19.16 29.72 -8.43
C GLU A 187 -18.62 30.55 -7.25
N ASP A 188 -17.70 29.98 -6.47
CA ASP A 188 -17.13 30.53 -5.23
C ASP A 188 -15.62 30.84 -5.28
N ASP A 189 -14.96 30.67 -6.45
CA ASP A 189 -13.49 30.82 -6.58
C ASP A 189 -13.07 32.03 -7.44
N ALA A 190 -13.48 33.23 -7.05
CA ALA A 190 -13.08 34.47 -7.74
C ALA A 190 -11.56 34.73 -7.69
N LYS A 191 -10.88 34.28 -6.62
CA LYS A 191 -9.42 34.44 -6.48
C LYS A 191 -8.66 33.51 -7.42
N GLY A 192 -9.09 32.26 -7.57
CA GLY A 192 -8.51 31.31 -8.52
C GLY A 192 -8.70 31.76 -9.97
N PHE A 193 -9.84 32.37 -10.30
CA PHE A 193 -10.06 32.95 -11.62
C PHE A 193 -9.09 34.10 -11.96
N VAL A 194 -8.90 35.06 -11.04
CA VAL A 194 -8.00 36.20 -11.25
C VAL A 194 -6.53 35.77 -11.28
N GLY A 195 -6.14 34.87 -10.38
CA GLY A 195 -4.84 34.21 -10.43
C GLY A 195 -4.63 33.51 -11.76
N ALA A 196 -5.69 32.90 -12.28
CA ALA A 196 -5.62 32.18 -13.53
C ALA A 196 -5.41 33.08 -14.77
N LEU A 197 -6.09 34.22 -14.80
CA LEU A 197 -5.92 35.24 -15.84
C LEU A 197 -4.52 35.84 -15.82
N THR A 198 -4.01 36.17 -14.64
CA THR A 198 -2.70 36.84 -14.46
C THR A 198 -1.54 35.93 -14.86
N GLN A 199 -1.71 34.61 -14.75
CA GLN A 199 -0.71 33.63 -15.16
C GLN A 199 -0.78 33.25 -16.64
N SER A 200 -1.98 33.28 -17.24
CA SER A 200 -2.17 32.90 -18.64
C SER A 200 -1.91 34.04 -19.63
N PHE A 201 -1.93 35.30 -19.18
CA PHE A 201 -1.68 36.48 -20.00
C PHE A 201 -0.57 37.35 -19.42
N SER A 202 0.42 37.66 -20.25
CA SER A 202 1.43 38.68 -19.93
C SER A 202 1.03 40.01 -20.56
N LEU A 203 0.90 41.04 -19.74
CA LEU A 203 0.53 42.39 -20.17
C LEU A 203 1.79 43.24 -20.33
N LYS A 204 1.97 43.86 -21.50
CA LYS A 204 3.01 44.87 -21.73
C LYS A 204 2.36 46.15 -22.23
N ASP A 205 2.78 47.28 -21.67
CA ASP A 205 2.36 48.59 -22.14
C ASP A 205 3.31 49.00 -23.28
N VAL A 206 2.76 49.12 -24.49
CA VAL A 206 3.52 49.47 -25.70
C VAL A 206 2.80 50.65 -26.35
N GLU A 207 3.50 51.76 -26.49
CA GLU A 207 2.99 52.95 -27.19
C GLU A 207 1.58 53.41 -26.74
N GLY A 208 1.31 53.38 -25.43
CA GLY A 208 0.07 53.89 -24.85
C GLY A 208 -1.14 52.97 -24.97
N HIS A 209 -0.95 51.69 -25.32
CA HIS A 209 -1.97 50.65 -25.21
C HIS A 209 -1.39 49.36 -24.61
N VAL A 210 -2.25 48.61 -23.93
CA VAL A 210 -1.88 47.36 -23.25
C VAL A 210 -1.97 46.22 -24.26
N GLU A 211 -0.83 45.66 -24.63
CA GLU A 211 -0.74 44.40 -25.39
C GLU A 211 -0.80 43.21 -24.42
N ALA A 212 -1.71 42.27 -24.67
CA ALA A 212 -1.83 41.03 -23.92
C ALA A 212 -1.28 39.86 -24.74
N THR A 213 -0.13 39.31 -24.34
CA THR A 213 0.42 38.09 -24.95
C THR A 213 -0.05 36.87 -24.15
N TRP A 214 -0.84 36.00 -24.78
CA TRP A 214 -1.27 34.73 -24.19
C TRP A 214 -0.12 33.72 -24.20
N THR A 215 0.18 33.16 -23.02
CA THR A 215 1.16 32.08 -22.85
C THR A 215 0.43 30.80 -22.46
N PRO A 216 0.48 29.73 -23.28
CA PRO A 216 -0.21 28.47 -22.96
C PRO A 216 0.32 27.91 -21.64
N ARG A 217 -0.56 27.56 -20.71
CA ARG A 217 -0.14 26.81 -19.53
C ARG A 217 0.31 25.42 -19.93
N THR A 218 1.38 24.94 -19.30
CA THR A 218 1.59 23.51 -19.10
C THR A 218 0.33 22.97 -18.42
N TYR A 219 -0.31 21.98 -19.06
CA TYR A 219 -1.65 21.45 -18.77
C TYR A 219 -1.81 20.84 -17.36
N ALA A 220 -1.71 21.64 -16.30
CA ALA A 220 -2.19 21.25 -15.00
C ALA A 220 -3.71 21.43 -14.98
N VAL A 221 -4.46 20.39 -15.35
CA VAL A 221 -5.88 20.28 -14.96
C VAL A 221 -5.89 20.26 -13.43
N GLN A 222 -6.12 21.41 -12.80
CA GLN A 222 -6.05 21.55 -11.34
C GLN A 222 -7.17 20.74 -10.67
N THR A 223 -6.78 19.83 -9.79
CA THR A 223 -7.63 19.29 -8.73
C THR A 223 -7.61 20.22 -7.51
N ASP A 224 -8.51 20.00 -6.54
CA ASP A 224 -8.53 20.71 -5.26
C ASP A 224 -7.21 20.62 -4.49
N LEU A 225 -6.36 19.65 -4.83
CA LEU A 225 -5.01 19.46 -4.29
C LEU A 225 -3.88 20.05 -5.16
N ALA A 226 -4.21 20.95 -6.10
CA ALA A 226 -3.30 21.52 -7.10
C ALA A 226 -2.60 20.47 -8.00
N GLY A 227 -3.09 19.23 -8.03
CA GLY A 227 -2.59 18.16 -8.89
C GLY A 227 -3.12 18.29 -10.31
N GLY A 228 -2.31 17.91 -11.30
CA GLY A 228 -2.67 17.94 -12.73
C GLY A 228 -1.78 17.04 -13.59
N ILE A 229 -1.89 17.13 -14.92
CA ILE A 229 -1.04 16.37 -15.85
C ILE A 229 0.40 16.87 -15.70
N THR A 230 1.28 16.03 -15.16
CA THR A 230 2.68 16.40 -14.85
C THR A 230 3.65 15.27 -15.14
N GLY A 231 4.96 15.58 -15.17
CA GLY A 231 6.01 14.56 -15.30
C GLY A 231 5.94 13.74 -16.60
N ALA A 232 6.08 12.42 -16.48
CA ALA A 232 5.95 11.51 -17.64
C ALA A 232 4.58 11.58 -18.30
N GLN A 233 3.52 11.88 -17.54
CA GLN A 233 2.18 12.03 -18.11
C GLN A 233 2.11 13.22 -19.06
N ALA A 234 2.63 14.38 -18.62
CA ALA A 234 2.66 15.59 -19.46
C ALA A 234 3.53 15.39 -20.69
N SER A 235 4.69 14.75 -20.53
CA SER A 235 5.58 14.40 -21.64
C SER A 235 4.89 13.50 -22.67
N LEU A 236 4.21 12.44 -22.21
CA LEU A 236 3.47 11.54 -23.09
C LEU A 236 2.28 12.22 -23.76
N TYR A 237 1.49 13.01 -23.03
CA TYR A 237 0.36 13.72 -23.60
C TYR A 237 0.81 14.72 -24.68
N MET A 238 1.89 15.46 -24.45
CA MET A 238 2.45 16.37 -25.47
C MET A 238 2.94 15.61 -26.69
N ARG A 239 3.65 14.49 -26.50
CA ARG A 239 4.08 13.62 -27.60
C ARG A 239 2.89 13.03 -28.37
N ALA A 240 1.81 12.65 -27.67
CA ALA A 240 0.60 12.13 -28.29
C ALA A 240 -0.12 13.20 -29.11
N LYS A 241 -0.20 14.42 -28.58
CA LYS A 241 -0.78 15.56 -29.30
C LYS A 241 0.02 15.91 -30.54
N GLU A 242 1.35 15.99 -30.43
CA GLU A 242 2.22 16.21 -31.60
C GLU A 242 2.07 15.09 -32.63
N ALA A 243 2.09 13.83 -32.19
CA ALA A 243 1.87 12.68 -33.08
C ALA A 243 0.49 12.74 -33.75
N MET A 244 -0.57 13.12 -33.03
CA MET A 244 -1.92 13.31 -33.59
C MET A 244 -1.95 14.45 -34.61
N ASP A 245 -1.40 15.61 -34.27
CA ASP A 245 -1.40 16.81 -35.12
C ASP A 245 -0.65 16.54 -36.44
N GLN A 246 0.39 15.70 -36.42
CA GLN A 246 1.11 15.27 -37.63
C GLN A 246 0.44 14.09 -38.35
N ALA A 247 -0.13 13.14 -37.61
CA ALA A 247 -0.74 11.92 -38.17
C ALA A 247 -2.06 12.20 -38.90
N LEU A 248 -2.93 13.05 -38.34
CA LEU A 248 -4.28 13.25 -38.89
C LEU A 248 -4.28 13.87 -40.31
N PRO A 249 -3.48 14.91 -40.61
CA PRO A 249 -3.39 15.42 -41.98
C PRO A 249 -2.85 14.38 -42.97
N LEU A 250 -1.89 13.55 -42.54
CA LEU A 250 -1.35 12.47 -43.38
C LEU A 250 -2.42 11.41 -43.67
N LEU A 251 -3.17 10.99 -42.65
CA LEU A 251 -4.29 10.05 -42.77
C LEU A 251 -5.34 10.56 -43.76
N ASP A 252 -5.66 11.84 -43.69
CA ASP A 252 -6.66 12.48 -44.55
C ASP A 252 -6.19 12.50 -46.00
N GLY A 253 -4.91 12.81 -46.22
CA GLY A 253 -4.28 12.86 -47.53
C GLY A 253 -4.04 11.51 -48.21
N LEU A 254 -4.22 10.37 -47.52
CA LEU A 254 -4.03 9.06 -48.14
C LEU A 254 -5.08 8.79 -49.24
N TYR A 255 -4.69 8.18 -50.34
CA TYR A 255 -5.64 7.78 -51.39
C TYR A 255 -5.36 6.36 -51.89
N ALA A 256 -6.34 5.75 -52.55
CA ALA A 256 -6.19 4.39 -53.06
C ALA A 256 -5.29 4.38 -54.30
N LEU A 257 -4.30 3.48 -54.31
CA LEU A 257 -3.47 3.27 -55.51
C LEU A 257 -4.12 2.29 -56.50
N ASN A 258 -4.95 1.39 -55.99
CA ASN A 258 -5.73 0.47 -56.81
C ASN A 258 -7.07 1.11 -57.21
N PRO A 259 -7.41 1.19 -58.52
CA PRO A 259 -8.70 1.71 -58.98
C PRO A 259 -9.91 0.91 -58.48
N ASP A 260 -9.73 -0.37 -58.14
CA ASP A 260 -10.80 -1.27 -57.69
C ASP A 260 -10.97 -1.28 -56.16
N SER A 261 -10.25 -0.43 -55.41
CA SER A 261 -10.36 -0.33 -53.95
C SER A 261 -11.73 0.16 -53.50
N ASP A 262 -12.21 -0.34 -52.36
CA ASP A 262 -13.46 0.11 -51.75
C ASP A 262 -13.23 1.45 -51.03
N LEU A 263 -13.58 2.53 -51.71
CA LEU A 263 -13.42 3.90 -51.19
C LEU A 263 -14.32 4.18 -49.97
N GLU A 264 -15.47 3.50 -49.86
CA GLU A 264 -16.37 3.66 -48.72
C GLU A 264 -15.77 2.98 -47.48
N MET A 265 -15.27 1.75 -47.63
CA MET A 265 -14.55 1.07 -46.56
C MET A 265 -13.29 1.84 -46.16
N ALA A 266 -12.52 2.36 -47.12
CA ALA A 266 -11.35 3.17 -46.83
C ALA A 266 -11.70 4.44 -46.04
N SER A 267 -12.79 5.14 -46.41
CA SER A 267 -13.26 6.31 -45.66
C SER A 267 -13.67 5.94 -44.23
N ALA A 268 -14.46 4.87 -44.07
CA ALA A 268 -14.88 4.40 -42.76
C ALA A 268 -13.69 4.00 -41.86
N LEU A 269 -12.66 3.37 -42.44
CA LEU A 269 -11.43 3.04 -41.72
C LEU A 269 -10.66 4.29 -41.29
N LYS A 270 -10.57 5.32 -42.15
CA LYS A 270 -9.96 6.60 -41.77
C LYS A 270 -10.69 7.28 -40.62
N ASP A 271 -12.02 7.33 -40.65
CA ASP A 271 -12.81 7.92 -39.57
C ASP A 271 -12.62 7.16 -38.25
N MET A 272 -12.59 5.82 -38.32
CA MET A 272 -12.33 4.99 -37.16
C MET A 272 -10.91 5.21 -36.59
N ILE A 273 -9.88 5.31 -37.45
CA ILE A 273 -8.50 5.60 -37.04
C ILE A 273 -8.42 7.00 -36.42
N ARG A 274 -9.04 8.02 -37.02
CA ARG A 274 -9.09 9.39 -36.47
C ARG A 274 -9.68 9.40 -35.07
N SER A 275 -10.82 8.74 -34.88
CA SER A 275 -11.47 8.61 -33.57
C SER A 275 -10.54 7.93 -32.57
N GLN A 276 -9.89 6.82 -32.95
CA GLN A 276 -8.97 6.09 -32.08
C GLN A 276 -7.73 6.90 -31.67
N ILE A 277 -7.13 7.68 -32.59
CA ILE A 277 -5.99 8.56 -32.28
C ILE A 277 -6.41 9.68 -31.32
N THR A 278 -7.61 10.25 -31.53
CA THR A 278 -8.14 11.34 -30.69
C THR A 278 -8.43 10.84 -29.27
N GLU A 279 -9.10 9.69 -29.15
CA GLU A 279 -9.40 9.06 -27.87
C GLU A 279 -8.12 8.62 -27.13
N LEU A 280 -7.16 8.04 -27.84
CA LEU A 280 -5.84 7.69 -27.29
C LEU A 280 -5.15 8.92 -26.68
N THR A 281 -5.16 10.04 -27.39
CA THR A 281 -4.59 11.30 -26.90
C THR A 281 -5.34 11.81 -25.67
N GLY A 282 -6.67 11.71 -25.66
CA GLY A 282 -7.51 12.02 -24.50
C GLY A 282 -7.17 11.17 -23.27
N GLU A 283 -6.96 9.86 -23.45
CA GLU A 283 -6.57 8.96 -22.35
C GLU A 283 -5.21 9.30 -21.77
N MET A 284 -4.22 9.68 -22.59
CA MET A 284 -2.91 10.09 -22.07
C MET A 284 -3.00 11.36 -21.21
N GLY A 285 -4.00 12.21 -21.47
CA GLY A 285 -4.32 13.39 -20.68
C GLY A 285 -5.27 13.15 -19.49
N PHE A 286 -5.63 11.90 -19.17
CA PHE A 286 -6.64 11.63 -18.15
C PHE A 286 -6.18 12.05 -16.74
N ALA A 287 -7.01 12.79 -16.02
CA ALA A 287 -6.68 13.29 -14.68
C ALA A 287 -6.49 12.12 -13.68
N GLY A 288 -5.31 12.08 -13.06
CA GLY A 288 -4.88 10.97 -12.19
C GLY A 288 -4.00 9.92 -12.86
N GLY A 289 -3.70 10.11 -14.15
CA GLY A 289 -2.85 9.23 -14.94
C GLY A 289 -3.64 8.45 -16.00
N PRO A 290 -2.98 7.98 -17.07
CA PRO A 290 -3.63 7.24 -18.14
C PRO A 290 -4.12 5.88 -17.66
N ARG A 291 -5.28 5.43 -18.15
CA ARG A 291 -5.79 4.09 -17.88
C ARG A 291 -5.06 3.07 -18.74
N ILE A 292 -4.16 2.30 -18.12
CA ILE A 292 -3.26 1.36 -18.82
C ILE A 292 -4.00 0.46 -19.80
N SER A 293 -5.06 -0.21 -19.35
CA SER A 293 -5.84 -1.14 -20.19
C SER A 293 -6.49 -0.45 -21.38
N ARG A 294 -6.96 0.80 -21.21
CA ARG A 294 -7.63 1.56 -22.28
C ARG A 294 -6.63 2.09 -23.30
N VAL A 295 -5.47 2.58 -22.86
CA VAL A 295 -4.36 2.96 -23.74
C VAL A 295 -3.87 1.75 -24.55
N ASN A 296 -3.66 0.60 -23.90
CA ASN A 296 -3.26 -0.64 -24.57
C ASN A 296 -4.32 -1.11 -25.57
N GLN A 297 -5.61 -0.97 -25.25
CA GLN A 297 -6.70 -1.30 -26.17
C GLN A 297 -6.64 -0.43 -27.44
N TYR A 298 -6.41 0.88 -27.33
CA TYR A 298 -6.29 1.73 -28.53
C TYR A 298 -5.07 1.38 -29.37
N PHE A 299 -3.91 1.08 -28.75
CA PHE A 299 -2.74 0.60 -29.49
C PHE A 299 -2.99 -0.76 -30.16
N HIS A 300 -3.73 -1.66 -29.50
CA HIS A 300 -4.12 -2.93 -30.10
C HIS A 300 -5.06 -2.70 -31.30
N LEU A 301 -6.06 -1.83 -31.18
CA LEU A 301 -6.98 -1.52 -32.29
C LEU A 301 -6.25 -0.84 -33.45
N LEU A 302 -5.37 0.12 -33.18
CA LEU A 302 -4.65 0.87 -34.22
C LEU A 302 -3.57 0.02 -34.89
N LEU A 303 -2.70 -0.62 -34.11
CA LEU A 303 -1.45 -1.24 -34.59
C LEU A 303 -1.49 -2.78 -34.57
N GLY A 304 -2.44 -3.38 -33.83
CA GLY A 304 -2.50 -4.82 -33.60
C GLY A 304 -1.48 -5.35 -32.59
N VAL A 305 -0.88 -4.46 -31.79
CA VAL A 305 0.15 -4.82 -30.80
C VAL A 305 -0.46 -5.10 -29.43
N ASN A 306 0.04 -6.13 -28.75
CA ASN A 306 -0.31 -6.42 -27.36
C ASN A 306 0.77 -5.84 -26.46
N LEU A 307 0.49 -4.69 -25.86
CA LEU A 307 1.42 -4.01 -24.97
C LEU A 307 1.26 -4.54 -23.53
N PRO A 308 2.36 -4.57 -22.74
CA PRO A 308 2.29 -5.05 -21.37
C PRO A 308 1.44 -4.13 -20.49
N THR A 309 0.86 -4.68 -19.43
CA THR A 309 0.16 -3.93 -18.38
C THR A 309 1.07 -3.57 -17.20
N GLU A 310 2.27 -4.15 -17.17
CA GLU A 310 3.27 -3.95 -16.14
C GLU A 310 4.62 -3.56 -16.76
N PRO A 311 5.50 -2.87 -16.01
CA PRO A 311 6.78 -2.43 -16.52
C PRO A 311 7.59 -3.64 -17.00
N PRO A 312 8.08 -3.66 -18.25
CA PRO A 312 8.83 -4.81 -18.75
C PRO A 312 10.15 -4.94 -17.99
N ALA A 313 10.56 -6.19 -17.69
CA ALA A 313 11.82 -6.49 -17.01
C ALA A 313 13.08 -6.15 -17.85
N GLY A 314 12.90 -5.83 -19.14
CA GLY A 314 13.97 -5.47 -20.06
C GLY A 314 13.45 -4.59 -21.20
N LEU A 315 14.31 -4.36 -22.20
CA LEU A 315 13.95 -3.59 -23.39
C LEU A 315 12.91 -4.35 -24.21
N LEU A 316 11.67 -3.87 -24.21
CA LEU A 316 10.63 -4.32 -25.11
C LEU A 316 10.55 -3.37 -26.29
N ALA A 317 10.88 -3.87 -27.48
CA ALA A 317 10.75 -3.13 -28.72
C ALA A 317 9.34 -3.35 -29.31
N VAL A 318 8.61 -2.26 -29.50
CA VAL A 318 7.36 -2.27 -30.25
C VAL A 318 7.69 -2.45 -31.74
N PRO A 319 7.05 -3.41 -32.45
CA PRO A 319 7.25 -3.56 -33.88
C PRO A 319 6.98 -2.24 -34.62
N SER A 320 7.99 -1.73 -35.32
CA SER A 320 7.95 -0.44 -36.02
C SER A 320 7.89 -0.57 -37.54
N ASP A 321 7.92 -1.78 -38.10
CA ASP A 321 7.88 -1.98 -39.55
C ASP A 321 6.48 -1.64 -40.09
N PRO A 322 6.32 -0.56 -40.88
CA PRO A 322 5.02 -0.10 -41.37
C PRO A 322 4.38 -1.13 -42.32
N ASP A 323 5.17 -2.01 -42.94
CA ASP A 323 4.63 -3.09 -43.79
C ASP A 323 4.14 -4.30 -43.00
N LYS A 324 4.39 -4.34 -41.69
CA LYS A 324 3.95 -5.41 -40.80
C LYS A 324 2.92 -4.95 -39.77
N VAL A 325 2.55 -3.67 -39.79
CA VAL A 325 1.47 -3.16 -38.93
C VAL A 325 0.16 -3.88 -39.28
N VAL A 326 -0.52 -4.33 -38.21
CA VAL A 326 -1.82 -4.99 -38.26
C VAL A 326 -2.86 -3.96 -37.81
N GLY A 327 -3.81 -4.30 -36.93
CA GLY A 327 -4.85 -3.37 -36.50
C GLY A 327 -5.58 -2.67 -37.64
N ASN A 328 -6.15 -1.52 -37.35
CA ASN A 328 -6.88 -0.72 -38.33
C ASN A 328 -5.96 -0.01 -39.31
N LEU A 329 -4.74 0.37 -38.91
CA LEU A 329 -3.74 0.93 -39.84
C LEU A 329 -3.34 -0.08 -40.92
N GLY A 330 -3.12 -1.34 -40.52
CA GLY A 330 -2.79 -2.43 -41.44
C GLY A 330 -3.94 -2.82 -42.35
N ARG A 331 -5.19 -2.72 -41.86
CA ARG A 331 -6.39 -2.87 -42.71
C ARG A 331 -6.48 -1.74 -43.73
N LEU A 332 -6.29 -0.48 -43.31
CA LEU A 332 -6.29 0.66 -44.22
C LEU A 332 -5.17 0.55 -45.28
N ARG A 333 -3.96 0.13 -44.88
CA ARG A 333 -2.85 -0.10 -45.80
C ARG A 333 -3.21 -1.10 -46.90
N LYS A 334 -3.87 -2.21 -46.52
CA LYS A 334 -4.31 -3.24 -47.47
C LYS A 334 -5.38 -2.71 -48.40
N GLU A 335 -6.38 -2.01 -47.86
CA GLU A 335 -7.48 -1.45 -48.64
C GLU A 335 -7.00 -0.43 -49.68
N LEU A 336 -6.04 0.42 -49.30
CA LEU A 336 -5.47 1.44 -50.17
C LEU A 336 -4.28 0.95 -51.03
N GLU A 337 -3.87 -0.32 -50.87
CA GLU A 337 -2.71 -0.93 -51.55
C GLU A 337 -1.37 -0.19 -51.34
N LEU A 338 -1.14 0.31 -50.12
CA LEU A 338 0.00 1.16 -49.72
C LEU A 338 1.22 0.35 -49.23
N GLN A 339 1.44 -0.85 -49.77
CA GLN A 339 2.61 -1.65 -49.44
C GLN A 339 3.83 -1.13 -50.19
N SER A 340 5.03 -1.19 -49.58
CA SER A 340 6.24 -0.63 -50.18
C SER A 340 6.62 -1.20 -51.55
N PHE A 341 6.21 -2.42 -51.84
CA PHE A 341 6.46 -3.10 -53.13
C PHE A 341 5.17 -3.29 -53.93
N SER A 342 4.21 -2.38 -53.77
CA SER A 342 2.93 -2.43 -54.48
C SER A 342 3.14 -2.31 -56.00
N LYS A 343 2.53 -3.23 -56.75
CA LYS A 343 2.52 -3.24 -58.23
C LYS A 343 1.81 -2.02 -58.85
N TYR A 344 1.09 -1.25 -58.04
CA TYR A 344 0.34 -0.06 -58.47
C TYR A 344 1.18 1.24 -58.40
N VAL A 345 2.42 1.16 -57.93
CA VAL A 345 3.35 2.28 -57.88
C VAL A 345 3.99 2.48 -59.25
N ASN A 346 3.55 3.52 -59.96
CA ASN A 346 4.05 3.86 -61.30
C ASN A 346 4.47 5.33 -61.42
N LYS A 347 4.22 6.14 -60.39
CA LYS A 347 4.51 7.58 -60.35
C LYS A 347 5.09 8.00 -59.00
N VAL A 348 5.81 9.13 -59.00
CA VAL A 348 6.40 9.72 -57.79
C VAL A 348 5.32 10.07 -56.77
N GLU A 349 4.14 10.52 -57.21
CA GLU A 349 3.03 10.84 -56.31
C GLU A 349 2.50 9.60 -55.56
N HIS A 350 2.61 8.40 -56.18
CA HIS A 350 2.21 7.14 -55.54
C HIS A 350 3.24 6.74 -54.46
N GLU A 351 4.54 6.94 -54.73
CA GLU A 351 5.60 6.76 -53.74
C GLU A 351 5.47 7.73 -52.56
N GLN A 352 5.08 8.99 -52.84
CA GLN A 352 4.79 9.97 -51.80
C GLN A 352 3.62 9.52 -50.91
N ASN A 353 2.57 8.92 -51.49
CA ASN A 353 1.42 8.42 -50.74
C ASN A 353 1.80 7.24 -49.82
N ILE A 354 2.63 6.30 -50.30
CA ILE A 354 3.20 5.24 -49.46
C ILE A 354 4.07 5.85 -48.35
N THR A 355 4.89 6.84 -48.69
CA THR A 355 5.73 7.55 -47.72
C THR A 355 4.90 8.20 -46.63
N ASN A 356 3.79 8.86 -46.97
CA ASN A 356 2.86 9.44 -46.01
C ASN A 356 2.29 8.39 -45.05
N PHE A 357 1.92 7.20 -45.56
CA PHE A 357 1.47 6.09 -44.72
C PHE A 357 2.58 5.57 -43.79
N ARG A 358 3.82 5.45 -44.29
CA ARG A 358 4.97 5.03 -43.46
C ARG A 358 5.20 6.02 -42.32
N ILE A 359 5.21 7.31 -42.61
CA ILE A 359 5.36 8.38 -41.60
C ILE A 359 4.21 8.32 -40.56
N LEU A 360 2.97 8.14 -41.00
CA LEU A 360 1.80 7.96 -40.12
C LEU A 360 2.00 6.77 -39.15
N SER A 361 2.44 5.63 -39.69
CA SER A 361 2.73 4.41 -38.90
C SER A 361 3.87 4.64 -37.90
N ASP A 362 4.92 5.35 -38.30
CA ASP A 362 6.08 5.65 -37.45
C ASP A 362 5.71 6.55 -36.27
N TYR A 363 4.84 7.55 -36.48
CA TYR A 363 4.32 8.38 -35.39
C TYR A 363 3.59 7.55 -34.31
N LEU A 364 2.74 6.60 -34.73
CA LEU A 364 1.96 5.79 -33.79
C LEU A 364 2.79 4.70 -33.10
N THR A 365 3.71 4.05 -33.82
CA THR A 365 4.60 3.03 -33.25
C THR A 365 5.63 3.64 -32.32
N SER A 366 6.17 4.83 -32.63
CA SER A 366 7.06 5.56 -31.72
C SER A 366 6.32 6.06 -30.47
N LEU A 367 5.05 6.48 -30.60
CA LEU A 367 4.22 6.82 -29.44
C LEU A 367 3.96 5.58 -28.56
N ALA A 368 3.68 4.41 -29.16
CA ALA A 368 3.53 3.15 -28.45
C ALA A 368 4.81 2.74 -27.70
N GLN A 369 5.98 2.90 -28.32
CA GLN A 369 7.26 2.66 -27.66
C GLN A 369 7.47 3.61 -26.46
N SER A 370 7.08 4.87 -26.62
CA SER A 370 7.17 5.88 -25.57
C SER A 370 6.29 5.52 -24.38
N TRP A 371 5.08 5.04 -24.65
CA TRP A 371 4.17 4.53 -23.64
C TRP A 371 4.79 3.38 -22.83
N VAL A 372 5.31 2.35 -23.52
CA VAL A 372 5.98 1.21 -22.86
C VAL A 372 7.15 1.67 -21.98
N ASN A 373 7.97 2.59 -22.47
CA ASN A 373 9.14 3.10 -21.72
C ASN A 373 8.76 3.87 -20.45
N ASN A 374 7.57 4.46 -20.42
CA ASN A 374 7.09 5.26 -19.28
C ASN A 374 6.13 4.50 -18.36
N LEU A 375 5.81 3.23 -18.68
CA LEU A 375 4.79 2.47 -17.95
C LEU A 375 5.12 2.31 -16.46
N LYS A 376 6.42 2.29 -16.10
CA LYS A 376 6.90 2.30 -14.70
C LYS A 376 6.40 3.46 -13.84
N PHE A 377 5.96 4.57 -14.45
CA PHE A 377 5.48 5.75 -13.75
C PHE A 377 3.95 5.77 -13.56
N PHE A 378 3.24 4.80 -14.11
CA PHE A 378 1.79 4.72 -14.10
C PHE A 378 1.30 3.46 -13.40
N GLY A 379 0.00 3.44 -13.11
CA GLY A 379 -0.64 2.38 -12.34
C GLY A 379 -0.81 2.76 -10.87
N LEU A 380 -1.74 2.10 -10.20
CA LEU A 380 -2.08 2.39 -8.81
C LEU A 380 -0.98 1.95 -7.84
N GLU A 381 -0.14 0.99 -8.24
CA GLU A 381 0.90 0.36 -7.40
C GLU A 381 2.32 0.83 -7.70
N THR A 382 2.48 1.89 -8.51
CA THR A 382 3.83 2.37 -8.86
C THR A 382 4.56 2.97 -7.66
N LYS A 383 5.84 2.60 -7.52
CA LYS A 383 6.78 3.20 -6.56
C LYS A 383 7.47 4.46 -7.11
N HIS A 384 7.25 4.79 -8.39
CA HIS A 384 7.89 5.89 -9.09
C HIS A 384 6.89 6.95 -9.54
N ALA A 385 5.79 7.05 -8.80
CA ALA A 385 4.74 8.03 -8.98
C ALA A 385 5.24 9.45 -9.23
N PHE A 386 4.72 10.10 -10.28
CA PHE A 386 4.76 11.56 -10.33
C PHE A 386 3.75 12.15 -9.35
N LEU A 387 4.18 13.19 -8.65
CA LEU A 387 3.41 13.84 -7.60
C LEU A 387 2.03 14.28 -8.13
N GLY A 388 1.98 15.08 -9.20
CA GLY A 388 0.73 15.69 -9.66
C GLY A 388 -0.38 14.68 -9.98
N SER A 389 -0.06 13.60 -10.70
CA SER A 389 -1.05 12.55 -11.01
C SER A 389 -1.50 11.81 -9.74
N HIS A 390 -0.60 11.57 -8.79
CA HIS A 390 -0.96 10.90 -7.53
C HIS A 390 -1.71 11.80 -6.55
N LEU A 391 -1.52 13.12 -6.59
CA LEU A 391 -2.32 14.05 -5.80
C LEU A 391 -3.80 13.98 -6.19
N VAL A 392 -4.11 13.74 -7.47
CA VAL A 392 -5.49 13.49 -7.93
C VAL A 392 -6.05 12.23 -7.29
N LEU A 393 -5.27 11.15 -7.25
CA LEU A 393 -5.69 9.87 -6.66
C LEU A 393 -5.90 10.00 -5.15
N LEU A 394 -4.97 10.67 -4.46
CA LEU A 394 -5.11 10.99 -3.03
C LEU A 394 -6.36 11.84 -2.77
N SER A 395 -6.63 12.86 -3.59
CA SER A 395 -7.85 13.69 -3.47
C SER A 395 -9.14 12.88 -3.56
N ARG A 396 -9.21 11.97 -4.54
CA ARG A 396 -10.37 11.10 -4.73
C ARG A 396 -10.53 10.16 -3.53
N GLN A 397 -9.43 9.56 -3.07
CA GLN A 397 -9.47 8.63 -1.94
C GLN A 397 -9.82 9.34 -0.62
N LEU A 398 -9.35 10.57 -0.40
CA LEU A 398 -9.75 11.39 0.75
C LEU A 398 -11.26 11.63 0.77
N SER A 399 -11.87 11.87 -0.40
CA SER A 399 -13.32 12.03 -0.53
C SER A 399 -14.05 10.72 -0.19
N VAL A 400 -13.59 9.59 -0.73
CA VAL A 400 -14.16 8.27 -0.43
C VAL A 400 -14.10 7.96 1.08
N VAL A 401 -12.96 8.20 1.73
CA VAL A 401 -12.83 7.98 3.18
C VAL A 401 -13.80 8.89 3.95
N ALA A 402 -13.96 10.16 3.54
CA ALA A 402 -14.89 11.08 4.18
C ALA A 402 -16.35 10.58 4.09
N ASP A 403 -16.75 10.06 2.94
CA ASP A 403 -18.08 9.48 2.73
C ASP A 403 -18.27 8.21 3.56
N THR A 404 -17.25 7.33 3.62
CA THR A 404 -17.30 6.11 4.44
C THR A 404 -17.38 6.41 5.94
N VAL A 405 -16.82 7.53 6.43
CA VAL A 405 -17.05 7.97 7.82
C VAL A 405 -18.52 8.27 8.07
N ASP A 406 -19.19 8.93 7.13
CA ASP A 406 -20.62 9.24 7.23
C ASP A 406 -21.47 7.95 7.14
N GLU A 407 -21.05 6.95 6.36
CA GLU A 407 -21.65 5.60 6.34
C GLU A 407 -21.53 4.87 7.69
N VAL A 408 -20.39 4.97 8.37
CA VAL A 408 -20.22 4.40 9.72
C VAL A 408 -21.16 5.08 10.71
N ARG A 409 -21.31 6.41 10.67
CA ARG A 409 -22.25 7.13 11.52
C ARG A 409 -23.70 6.71 11.26
N PHE A 410 -24.09 6.62 9.99
CA PHE A 410 -25.41 6.14 9.60
C PHE A 410 -25.66 4.70 10.07
N THR A 411 -24.63 3.86 9.97
CA THR A 411 -24.68 2.48 10.43
C THR A 411 -24.89 2.39 11.94
N LEU A 412 -24.17 3.21 12.72
CA LEU A 412 -24.33 3.33 14.17
C LEU A 412 -25.73 3.83 14.53
N ASP A 413 -26.25 4.84 13.82
CA ASP A 413 -27.64 5.31 13.98
C ASP A 413 -28.65 4.18 13.73
N SER A 414 -28.41 3.32 12.73
CA SER A 414 -29.31 2.20 12.38
C SER A 414 -29.39 1.10 13.45
N VAL A 415 -28.38 1.02 14.34
CA VAL A 415 -28.37 0.10 15.49
C VAL A 415 -28.64 0.83 16.81
N PHE A 416 -29.32 1.97 16.73
CA PHE A 416 -29.73 2.83 17.84
C PHE A 416 -28.59 3.50 18.61
N ILE A 417 -27.37 3.51 18.09
CA ILE A 417 -26.23 4.25 18.66
C ILE A 417 -26.21 5.65 18.03
N GLY A 418 -27.05 6.52 18.57
CA GLY A 418 -27.23 7.90 18.10
C GLY A 418 -26.03 8.81 18.40
N ALA A 419 -26.06 10.04 17.88
CA ALA A 419 -24.98 11.02 18.02
C ALA A 419 -24.53 11.27 19.48
N ALA A 420 -25.48 11.42 20.42
CA ALA A 420 -25.15 11.64 21.83
C ALA A 420 -24.50 10.40 22.47
N GLU A 421 -24.95 9.19 22.10
CA GLU A 421 -24.35 7.96 22.61
C GLU A 421 -22.92 7.79 22.08
N ARG A 422 -22.70 8.06 20.77
CA ARG A 422 -21.36 8.02 20.16
C ARG A 422 -20.35 8.95 20.83
N GLN A 423 -20.78 10.12 21.31
CA GLN A 423 -19.93 11.06 22.05
C GLN A 423 -19.50 10.55 23.43
N THR A 424 -20.16 9.52 23.96
CA THR A 424 -19.86 8.94 25.27
C THR A 424 -19.32 7.51 25.18
N LEU A 425 -19.39 6.89 24.00
CA LEU A 425 -18.96 5.52 23.79
C LEU A 425 -17.43 5.44 23.66
N GLN A 426 -16.78 5.06 24.74
CA GLN A 426 -15.32 4.97 24.84
C GLN A 426 -14.78 3.64 24.31
N LEU A 427 -13.78 3.72 23.45
CA LEU A 427 -13.01 2.58 22.95
C LEU A 427 -11.65 2.52 23.64
N GLU A 428 -11.21 1.32 24.00
CA GLU A 428 -9.89 1.06 24.56
C GLU A 428 -8.99 0.43 23.49
N PHE A 429 -7.81 1.01 23.29
CA PHE A 429 -6.82 0.59 22.29
C PHE A 429 -5.63 -0.08 22.97
N SER A 430 -4.93 -0.94 22.24
CA SER A 430 -3.80 -1.71 22.79
C SER A 430 -2.58 -0.82 23.07
N ASN A 431 -2.34 0.16 22.19
CA ASN A 431 -1.14 1.00 22.21
C ASN A 431 -1.44 2.51 22.27
N ASP A 432 -2.71 2.90 22.39
CA ASP A 432 -3.12 4.32 22.49
C ASP A 432 -4.05 4.56 23.68
N PRO A 433 -4.11 5.80 24.16
CA PRO A 433 -5.14 6.22 25.10
C PRO A 433 -6.53 5.91 24.56
N ALA A 434 -7.44 5.59 25.46
CA ALA A 434 -8.84 5.39 25.12
C ALA A 434 -9.43 6.66 24.47
N LEU A 435 -10.26 6.48 23.45
CA LEU A 435 -10.86 7.54 22.63
C LEU A 435 -12.34 7.25 22.43
N PHE A 436 -13.19 8.28 22.39
CA PHE A 436 -14.60 8.10 22.04
C PHE A 436 -14.73 7.78 20.55
N ILE A 437 -15.71 6.95 20.18
CA ILE A 437 -15.93 6.60 18.76
C ILE A 437 -16.20 7.85 17.91
N GLU A 438 -16.99 8.81 18.42
CA GLU A 438 -17.24 10.05 17.67
C GLU A 438 -15.97 10.88 17.50
N ASP A 439 -15.06 10.90 18.48
CA ASP A 439 -13.78 11.60 18.34
C ASP A 439 -12.90 10.96 17.28
N LEU A 440 -12.87 9.62 17.20
CA LEU A 440 -12.15 8.90 16.14
C LEU A 440 -12.71 9.23 14.75
N LEU A 441 -14.04 9.20 14.59
CA LEU A 441 -14.72 9.48 13.32
C LEU A 441 -14.55 10.95 12.92
N SER A 442 -14.71 11.87 13.87
CA SER A 442 -14.51 13.31 13.68
C SER A 442 -13.06 13.63 13.30
N TRP A 443 -12.08 13.02 13.98
CA TRP A 443 -10.67 13.17 13.62
C TRP A 443 -10.39 12.65 12.21
N THR A 444 -10.93 11.47 11.86
CA THR A 444 -10.79 10.91 10.51
C THR A 444 -11.39 11.85 9.46
N GLN A 445 -12.58 12.41 9.71
CA GLN A 445 -13.24 13.33 8.78
C GLN A 445 -12.53 14.69 8.64
N THR A 446 -12.06 15.25 9.76
CA THR A 446 -11.32 16.52 9.76
C THR A 446 -9.99 16.35 9.02
N PHE A 447 -9.31 15.22 9.25
CA PHE A 447 -8.11 14.88 8.51
C PHE A 447 -8.38 14.76 7.00
N THR A 448 -9.45 14.08 6.60
CA THR A 448 -9.70 13.85 5.16
C THR A 448 -10.16 15.11 4.42
N ARG A 449 -10.91 15.99 5.09
CA ARG A 449 -11.47 17.21 4.48
C ARG A 449 -10.55 18.42 4.56
N GLU A 450 -9.71 18.52 5.58
CA GLU A 450 -8.97 19.75 5.89
C GLU A 450 -7.47 19.51 6.06
N GLU A 451 -7.06 18.76 7.09
CA GLU A 451 -5.64 18.66 7.46
C GLU A 451 -4.81 17.95 6.39
N GLY A 452 -5.30 16.82 5.90
CA GLY A 452 -4.65 16.02 4.86
C GLY A 452 -4.43 16.82 3.58
N PRO A 453 -5.48 17.43 3.00
CA PRO A 453 -5.34 18.35 1.87
C PRO A 453 -4.35 19.48 2.12
N GLN A 454 -4.42 20.14 3.29
CA GLN A 454 -3.53 21.25 3.63
C GLN A 454 -2.06 20.82 3.73
N LEU A 455 -1.78 19.66 4.34
CA LEU A 455 -0.43 19.08 4.44
C LEU A 455 0.16 18.78 3.06
N ILE A 456 -0.65 18.27 2.15
CA ILE A 456 -0.27 18.00 0.77
C ILE A 456 0.04 19.31 0.02
N GLN A 457 -0.85 20.29 0.11
CA GLN A 457 -0.70 21.57 -0.61
C GLN A 457 0.50 22.38 -0.12
N THR A 458 0.74 22.39 1.20
CA THR A 458 1.78 23.24 1.82
C THR A 458 3.17 22.63 1.67
N SER A 459 3.28 21.30 1.82
CA SER A 459 4.57 20.63 2.02
C SER A 459 4.91 19.59 0.93
N GLY A 460 4.03 19.39 -0.06
CA GLY A 460 4.30 18.53 -1.23
C GLY A 460 4.69 17.10 -0.84
N LYS A 461 5.73 16.54 -1.48
CA LYS A 461 6.21 15.17 -1.20
C LYS A 461 6.66 14.96 0.25
N LEU A 462 7.31 15.95 0.84
CA LEU A 462 7.74 15.89 2.25
C LEU A 462 6.53 15.90 3.18
N GLY A 463 5.52 16.73 2.87
CA GLY A 463 4.23 16.74 3.58
C GLY A 463 3.54 15.38 3.55
N VAL A 464 3.53 14.74 2.37
CA VAL A 464 2.96 13.39 2.21
C VAL A 464 3.73 12.35 3.04
N GLY A 465 5.07 12.41 3.01
CA GLY A 465 5.92 11.43 3.69
C GLY A 465 5.95 11.56 5.21
N ASP A 466 6.18 12.76 5.72
CA ASP A 466 6.52 13.00 7.13
C ASP A 466 5.32 13.48 7.95
N GLY A 467 4.31 14.10 7.32
CA GLY A 467 3.10 14.56 7.99
C GLY A 467 1.90 13.65 7.76
N PHE A 468 1.54 13.45 6.50
CA PHE A 468 0.31 12.75 6.09
C PHE A 468 0.36 11.25 6.41
N LEU A 469 1.43 10.55 6.01
CA LEU A 469 1.53 9.10 6.13
C LEU A 469 1.49 8.59 7.59
N PRO A 470 2.17 9.22 8.57
CA PRO A 470 2.03 8.84 9.98
C PRO A 470 0.60 8.97 10.51
N ILE A 471 -0.11 10.05 10.13
CA ILE A 471 -1.50 10.28 10.58
C ILE A 471 -2.42 9.22 10.00
N VAL A 472 -2.40 8.98 8.68
CA VAL A 472 -3.22 7.93 8.05
C VAL A 472 -2.89 6.55 8.62
N THR A 473 -1.62 6.25 8.88
CA THR A 473 -1.22 4.96 9.47
C THR A 473 -1.79 4.80 10.88
N LYS A 474 -1.84 5.88 11.67
CA LYS A 474 -2.44 5.88 12.99
C LYS A 474 -3.95 5.71 12.92
N LEU A 475 -4.63 6.49 12.08
CA LEU A 475 -6.09 6.40 11.86
C LEU A 475 -6.51 5.01 11.41
N HIS A 476 -5.82 4.44 10.40
CA HIS A 476 -6.06 3.09 9.91
C HIS A 476 -6.02 2.06 11.05
N ARG A 477 -4.98 2.11 11.89
CA ARG A 477 -4.84 1.18 13.00
C ARG A 477 -5.95 1.37 14.05
N LEU A 478 -6.28 2.61 14.41
CA LEU A 478 -7.33 2.88 15.38
C LEU A 478 -8.70 2.40 14.88
N VAL A 479 -9.00 2.55 13.59
CA VAL A 479 -10.25 2.03 13.00
C VAL A 479 -10.26 0.50 12.96
N GLU A 480 -9.15 -0.15 12.61
CA GLU A 480 -9.04 -1.62 12.70
C GLU A 480 -9.24 -2.13 14.14
N GLU A 481 -8.62 -1.49 15.14
CA GLU A 481 -8.83 -1.84 16.55
C GLU A 481 -10.26 -1.50 17.02
N ALA A 482 -10.91 -0.48 16.45
CA ALA A 482 -12.30 -0.15 16.74
C ALA A 482 -13.29 -1.22 16.22
N ARG A 483 -12.94 -1.96 15.16
CA ARG A 483 -13.73 -3.10 14.66
C ARG A 483 -13.82 -4.21 15.70
N ASP A 484 -12.69 -4.54 16.33
CA ASP A 484 -12.56 -5.62 17.31
C ASP A 484 -11.86 -5.12 18.60
N PRO A 485 -12.57 -4.32 19.42
CA PRO A 485 -11.98 -3.67 20.58
C PRO A 485 -11.71 -4.67 21.71
N VAL A 486 -10.66 -4.42 22.50
CA VAL A 486 -10.16 -5.34 23.55
C VAL A 486 -11.25 -5.71 24.59
N LYS A 487 -12.14 -4.76 24.92
CA LYS A 487 -13.21 -4.95 25.91
C LYS A 487 -14.61 -4.88 25.31
N GLN A 488 -14.93 -5.82 24.42
CA GLN A 488 -16.24 -5.91 23.76
C GLN A 488 -17.43 -5.99 24.73
N SER A 489 -17.22 -6.48 25.96
CA SER A 489 -18.29 -6.60 26.97
C SER A 489 -18.80 -5.27 27.53
N ARG A 490 -18.04 -4.17 27.36
CA ARG A 490 -18.42 -2.83 27.81
C ARG A 490 -19.19 -2.03 26.75
N LEU A 491 -19.34 -2.58 25.55
CA LEU A 491 -19.95 -1.89 24.42
C LEU A 491 -21.43 -2.31 24.28
N PRO A 492 -22.31 -1.41 23.81
CA PRO A 492 -23.70 -1.72 23.51
C PRO A 492 -23.84 -2.88 22.53
N ASP A 493 -24.94 -3.63 22.64
CA ASP A 493 -25.26 -4.74 21.74
C ASP A 493 -25.23 -4.34 20.27
N GLY A 494 -25.74 -3.13 19.95
CA GLY A 494 -25.74 -2.58 18.61
C GLY A 494 -24.34 -2.47 18.00
N TYR A 495 -23.32 -2.12 18.80
CA TYR A 495 -21.94 -1.97 18.35
C TYR A 495 -21.33 -3.32 17.93
N ARG A 496 -21.77 -4.41 18.56
CA ARG A 496 -21.25 -5.76 18.33
C ARG A 496 -21.85 -6.43 17.09
N THR A 497 -22.80 -5.77 16.42
CA THR A 497 -23.43 -6.31 15.22
C THR A 497 -22.44 -6.44 14.07
N ILE A 498 -22.65 -7.44 13.21
CA ILE A 498 -21.85 -7.65 11.99
C ILE A 498 -21.90 -6.42 11.09
N ARG A 499 -23.04 -5.74 11.05
CA ARG A 499 -23.23 -4.50 10.29
C ARG A 499 -22.23 -3.40 10.71
N VAL A 500 -22.12 -3.10 12.00
CA VAL A 500 -21.14 -2.10 12.50
C VAL A 500 -19.71 -2.55 12.19
N LYS A 501 -19.40 -3.83 12.44
CA LYS A 501 -18.07 -4.39 12.13
C LYS A 501 -17.71 -4.26 10.65
N ASN A 502 -18.64 -4.53 9.74
CA ASN A 502 -18.42 -4.38 8.31
C ASN A 502 -18.21 -2.92 7.92
N SER A 503 -19.02 -1.98 8.43
CA SER A 503 -18.82 -0.55 8.14
C SER A 503 -17.45 -0.03 8.62
N LEU A 504 -16.98 -0.47 9.81
CA LEU A 504 -15.64 -0.13 10.32
C LEU A 504 -14.54 -0.81 9.50
N HIS A 505 -14.76 -2.04 9.04
CA HIS A 505 -13.84 -2.72 8.14
C HIS A 505 -13.71 -2.00 6.80
N ASP A 506 -14.82 -1.51 6.23
CA ASP A 506 -14.81 -0.74 5.00
C ASP A 506 -14.04 0.57 5.18
N LEU A 507 -14.26 1.30 6.29
CA LEU A 507 -13.48 2.49 6.62
C LEU A 507 -11.97 2.17 6.76
N ALA A 508 -11.63 1.08 7.44
CA ALA A 508 -10.25 0.62 7.53
C ALA A 508 -9.65 0.30 6.15
N ASN A 509 -10.39 -0.39 5.28
CA ASN A 509 -9.94 -0.69 3.92
C ASN A 509 -9.70 0.60 3.11
N GLN A 510 -10.58 1.61 3.21
CA GLN A 510 -10.39 2.89 2.53
C GLN A 510 -9.18 3.67 3.07
N LEU A 511 -8.92 3.62 4.38
CA LEU A 511 -7.72 4.22 5.00
C LEU A 511 -6.44 3.45 4.61
N SER A 512 -6.51 2.13 4.45
CA SER A 512 -5.41 1.30 3.97
C SER A 512 -5.04 1.65 2.53
N GLU A 513 -6.03 1.86 1.67
CA GLU A 513 -5.82 2.31 0.30
C GLU A 513 -5.24 3.73 0.25
N LEU A 514 -5.74 4.64 1.10
CA LEU A 514 -5.17 5.99 1.23
C LEU A 514 -3.70 5.95 1.65
N LYS A 515 -3.37 5.09 2.62
CA LYS A 515 -1.99 4.85 3.08
C LYS A 515 -1.12 4.33 1.94
N ARG A 516 -1.62 3.36 1.16
CA ARG A 516 -0.91 2.75 0.03
C ARG A 516 -0.58 3.78 -1.05
N LEU A 517 -1.54 4.64 -1.40
CA LEU A 517 -1.34 5.75 -2.34
C LEU A 517 -0.30 6.76 -1.81
N ALA A 518 -0.36 7.10 -0.52
CA ALA A 518 0.60 8.02 0.11
C ALA A 518 2.03 7.44 0.14
N GLN A 519 2.17 6.12 0.34
CA GLN A 519 3.47 5.43 0.29
C GLN A 519 4.11 5.48 -1.09
N GLY A 520 3.33 5.40 -2.16
CA GLY A 520 3.84 5.52 -3.54
C GLY A 520 4.43 6.90 -3.86
N VAL A 521 3.99 7.93 -3.15
CA VAL A 521 4.45 9.33 -3.33
C VAL A 521 5.60 9.69 -2.37
N SER A 522 5.58 9.12 -1.16
CA SER A 522 6.59 9.38 -0.13
C SER A 522 7.98 8.99 -0.64
N SER A 523 8.87 9.97 -0.72
CA SER A 523 10.23 9.81 -1.20
C SER A 523 11.14 9.13 -0.18
N LYS A 524 10.68 8.10 0.53
CA LYS A 524 11.60 7.16 1.15
C LYS A 524 12.28 6.37 0.02
N GLN A 525 13.19 7.07 -0.67
CA GLN A 525 14.38 6.46 -1.22
C GLN A 525 14.90 5.54 -0.10
N PRO A 526 15.07 4.23 -0.35
CA PRO A 526 15.96 3.47 0.52
C PRO A 526 17.27 4.27 0.59
N PRO A 527 17.92 4.40 1.76
CA PRO A 527 19.21 5.07 1.83
C PRO A 527 20.04 4.55 0.68
N THR A 528 20.43 5.47 -0.21
CA THR A 528 21.24 5.14 -1.37
C THR A 528 22.46 4.42 -0.81
N VAL A 529 22.76 3.21 -1.30
CA VAL A 529 23.86 2.36 -0.78
C VAL A 529 25.19 3.13 -0.68
N PHE A 530 25.34 4.19 -1.49
CA PHE A 530 26.44 5.15 -1.43
C PHE A 530 26.48 5.99 -0.13
N ASP A 531 25.35 6.41 0.43
CA ASP A 531 25.31 7.20 1.67
C ASP A 531 25.59 6.32 2.90
N ASP A 532 25.13 5.07 2.92
CA ASP A 532 25.43 4.15 4.03
C ASP A 532 26.90 3.73 4.03
N GLN A 533 27.51 3.49 2.87
CA GLN A 533 28.95 3.22 2.79
C GLN A 533 29.80 4.43 3.19
N VAL A 534 29.44 5.64 2.76
CA VAL A 534 30.15 6.87 3.17
C VAL A 534 29.96 7.14 4.66
N ALA A 535 28.75 6.95 5.20
CA ALA A 535 28.47 7.10 6.62
C ALA A 535 29.15 6.01 7.48
N GLN A 536 29.26 4.77 7.00
CA GLN A 536 30.05 3.72 7.65
C GLN A 536 31.54 4.02 7.61
N THR A 537 32.07 4.46 6.46
CA THR A 537 33.49 4.82 6.31
C THR A 537 33.83 5.99 7.23
N MET A 538 33.00 7.02 7.28
CA MET A 538 33.19 8.14 8.21
C MET A 538 33.06 7.71 9.68
N LYS A 539 32.11 6.84 10.04
CA LYS A 539 31.99 6.32 11.41
C LYS A 539 33.20 5.48 11.80
N GLU A 540 33.72 4.65 10.89
CA GLU A 540 34.91 3.84 11.11
C GLU A 540 36.17 4.69 11.23
N GLU A 541 36.29 5.75 10.42
CA GLU A 541 37.41 6.68 10.46
C GLU A 541 37.40 7.51 11.75
N VAL A 542 36.25 8.08 12.13
CA VAL A 542 36.09 8.81 13.40
C VAL A 542 36.29 7.91 14.61
N THR A 543 35.79 6.66 14.60
CA THR A 543 36.01 5.74 15.72
C THR A 543 37.45 5.23 15.81
N LYS A 544 38.17 5.15 14.68
CA LYS A 544 39.60 4.86 14.68
C LYS A 544 40.40 6.02 15.24
N GLU A 545 40.10 7.24 14.82
CA GLU A 545 40.77 8.46 15.30
C GLU A 545 40.55 8.64 16.81
N LEU A 546 39.32 8.45 17.29
CA LEU A 546 39.01 8.51 18.72
C LEU A 546 39.69 7.40 19.53
N ARG A 547 39.86 6.20 18.97
CA ARG A 547 40.61 5.10 19.62
C ARG A 547 42.10 5.38 19.69
N ASP A 548 42.66 5.97 18.64
CA ASP A 548 44.08 6.32 18.57
C ASP A 548 44.40 7.47 19.54
N GLU A 549 43.53 8.48 19.66
CA GLU A 549 43.62 9.51 20.70
C GLU A 549 43.52 8.91 22.11
N LEU A 550 42.52 8.07 22.37
CA LEU A 550 42.34 7.44 23.69
C LEU A 550 43.51 6.54 24.07
N ARG A 551 44.15 5.90 23.07
CA ARG A 551 45.36 5.10 23.28
C ARG A 551 46.55 5.99 23.64
N LYS A 552 46.71 7.11 22.94
CA LYS A 552 47.79 8.07 23.21
C LYS A 552 47.66 8.68 24.61
N GLU A 553 46.46 9.13 24.99
CA GLU A 553 46.19 9.63 26.34
C GLU A 553 46.47 8.56 27.41
N ARG A 554 46.09 7.30 27.17
CA ARG A 554 46.39 6.20 28.09
C ARG A 554 47.88 5.91 28.24
N GLU A 555 48.65 6.02 27.15
CA GLU A 555 50.11 5.85 27.21
C GLU A 555 50.77 7.02 27.96
N GLU A 556 50.33 8.26 27.74
CA GLU A 556 50.80 9.43 28.48
C GLU A 556 50.50 9.32 29.99
N VAL A 557 49.26 8.99 30.36
CA VAL A 557 48.89 8.77 31.78
C VAL A 557 49.70 7.64 32.39
N ARG A 558 49.98 6.56 31.65
CA ARG A 558 50.78 5.44 32.15
C ARG A 558 52.22 5.85 32.43
N GLU A 559 52.82 6.67 31.57
CA GLU A 559 54.15 7.20 31.77
C GLU A 559 54.20 8.20 32.95
N GLU A 560 53.20 9.06 33.10
CA GLU A 560 53.09 9.94 34.27
C GLU A 560 52.98 9.14 35.58
N VAL A 561 52.14 8.11 35.61
CA VAL A 561 52.00 7.23 36.78
C VAL A 561 53.30 6.47 37.07
N ARG A 562 54.02 6.02 36.03
CA ARG A 562 55.33 5.37 36.20
C ARG A 562 56.34 6.34 36.83
N LYS A 563 56.40 7.56 36.32
CA LYS A 563 57.31 8.60 36.84
C LYS A 563 56.97 8.98 38.28
N ALA A 564 55.70 9.23 38.59
CA ALA A 564 55.24 9.52 39.95
C ALA A 564 55.56 8.37 40.93
N ARG A 565 55.43 7.12 40.48
CA ARG A 565 55.80 5.95 41.29
C ARG A 565 57.30 5.85 41.54
N GLU A 566 58.12 6.16 40.55
CA GLU A 566 59.58 6.20 40.71
C GLU A 566 60.01 7.31 41.67
N GLU A 567 59.42 8.50 41.57
CA GLU A 567 59.65 9.62 42.49
C GLU A 567 59.25 9.25 43.93
N ALA A 568 58.06 8.69 44.14
CA ALA A 568 57.61 8.23 45.45
C ALA A 568 58.51 7.13 46.04
N LEU A 569 59.03 6.21 45.20
CA LEU A 569 59.98 5.19 45.65
C LEU A 569 61.34 5.77 46.06
N VAL A 570 61.76 6.88 45.44
CA VAL A 570 62.98 7.59 45.85
C VAL A 570 62.76 8.28 47.19
N GLU A 571 61.64 8.97 47.37
CA GLU A 571 61.29 9.64 48.63
C GLU A 571 61.24 8.64 49.80
N VAL A 572 60.51 7.54 49.65
CA VAL A 572 60.43 6.48 50.68
C VAL A 572 61.80 5.86 50.97
N ARG A 573 62.69 5.74 49.97
CA ARG A 573 64.05 5.23 50.18
C ARG A 573 64.92 6.21 50.96
N GLU A 574 64.76 7.51 50.74
CA GLU A 574 65.49 8.54 51.49
C GLU A 574 64.97 8.63 52.93
N GLU A 575 63.65 8.60 53.15
CA GLU A 575 63.07 8.52 54.50
C GLU A 575 63.57 7.29 55.26
N LEU A 576 63.52 6.11 54.62
CA LEU A 576 64.02 4.88 55.24
C LEU A 576 65.52 4.97 55.54
N ARG A 577 66.32 5.61 54.69
CA ARG A 577 67.76 5.83 54.95
C ARG A 577 67.98 6.74 56.15
N GLU A 578 67.21 7.81 56.30
CA GLU A 578 67.29 8.70 57.45
C GLU A 578 66.88 8.00 58.75
N GLU A 579 65.79 7.23 58.73
CA GLU A 579 65.36 6.43 59.88
C GLU A 579 66.43 5.42 60.29
N LEU A 580 67.04 4.73 59.31
CA LEU A 580 68.10 3.75 59.57
C LEU A 580 69.37 4.40 60.09
N ARG A 581 69.69 5.63 59.63
CA ARG A 581 70.80 6.44 60.17
C ARG A 581 70.52 6.80 61.63
N LYS A 582 69.32 7.30 61.93
CA LYS A 582 68.92 7.68 63.29
C LYS A 582 68.92 6.48 64.24
N ALA A 583 68.34 5.35 63.83
CA ALA A 583 68.36 4.11 64.58
C ALA A 583 69.79 3.59 64.82
N ARG A 584 70.69 3.75 63.85
CA ARG A 584 72.11 3.39 64.01
C ARG A 584 72.83 4.32 64.99
N GLU A 585 72.54 5.61 64.99
CA GLU A 585 73.08 6.56 65.96
C GLU A 585 72.56 6.25 67.37
N GLU A 586 71.26 6.01 67.53
CA GLU A 586 70.66 5.58 68.81
C GLU A 586 71.26 4.27 69.30
N ALA A 587 71.45 3.26 68.44
CA ALA A 587 72.08 1.99 68.80
C ALA A 587 73.56 2.15 69.17
N LEU A 588 74.29 3.07 68.53
CA LEU A 588 75.67 3.38 68.90
C LEU A 588 75.75 4.11 70.25
N GLU A 589 74.76 4.96 70.56
CA GLU A 589 74.65 5.64 71.84
C GLU A 589 74.24 4.68 72.97
N GLU A 590 73.31 3.76 72.71
CA GLU A 590 72.97 2.64 73.59
C GLU A 590 74.18 1.74 73.85
N LEU A 591 74.96 1.38 72.83
CA LEU A 591 76.19 0.61 73.00
C LEU A 591 77.26 1.37 73.80
N ARG A 592 77.31 2.71 73.67
CA ARG A 592 78.19 3.55 74.47
C ARG A 592 77.76 3.56 75.94
N LYS A 593 76.46 3.69 76.22
CA LYS A 593 75.88 3.58 77.58
C LYS A 593 76.08 2.18 78.18
N ALA A 594 75.84 1.12 77.40
CA ALA A 594 76.03 -0.26 77.85
C ALA A 594 77.50 -0.64 78.07
N ARG A 595 78.45 0.10 77.48
CA ARG A 595 79.89 -0.02 77.78
C ARG A 595 80.29 0.76 79.03
N GLU A 596 79.47 1.71 79.48
CA GLU A 596 79.71 2.56 80.65
C GLU A 596 79.02 2.04 81.93
N GLU A 597 78.18 1.00 81.88
CA GLU A 597 77.51 0.41 83.07
C GLU A 597 77.90 -1.07 83.37
N PRO A 598 78.30 -1.40 84.63
CA PRO A 598 78.76 -2.74 85.04
C PRO A 598 77.64 -3.75 85.40
N ARG A 599 77.91 -5.02 85.10
CA ARG A 599 77.06 -6.22 85.28
C ARG A 599 76.65 -6.53 86.73
N GLU A 600 75.36 -6.75 86.96
CA GLU A 600 74.79 -7.62 88.02
C GLU A 600 73.61 -8.41 87.42
N LEU A 601 73.74 -9.75 87.29
CA LEU A 601 73.13 -10.82 88.11
C LEU A 601 71.65 -11.12 87.80
N GLY A 602 71.33 -12.40 87.60
CA GLY A 602 69.96 -12.90 87.79
C GLY A 602 69.56 -14.09 86.92
N SER A 603 69.34 -15.23 87.57
CA SER A 603 68.98 -16.55 87.05
C SER A 603 67.47 -16.80 86.91
N GLU A 604 67.13 -17.96 86.32
CA GLU A 604 65.79 -18.60 86.23
C GLU A 604 64.86 -18.10 85.10
N GLY A 605 64.08 -18.90 84.38
CA GLY A 605 63.77 -20.32 84.46
C GLY A 605 62.87 -20.73 83.27
N ARG A 606 63.16 -21.93 82.76
CA ARG A 606 62.48 -22.74 81.74
C ARG A 606 60.95 -22.78 81.85
N LYS A 607 60.22 -22.70 80.72
CA LYS A 607 59.02 -23.52 80.44
C LYS A 607 58.64 -23.53 78.95
N SER A 608 58.59 -24.74 78.42
CA SER A 608 58.11 -25.18 77.11
C SER A 608 56.59 -25.21 77.01
N SER A 609 56.02 -25.00 75.82
CA SER A 609 55.10 -25.97 75.19
C SER A 609 54.74 -25.60 73.76
N THR A 610 54.47 -26.63 72.98
CA THR A 610 54.37 -26.75 71.52
C THR A 610 52.90 -26.87 71.09
N LYS A 611 52.55 -26.38 69.89
CA LYS A 611 51.49 -26.92 68.99
C LYS A 611 51.64 -26.22 67.61
N VAL A 612 52.14 -26.87 66.53
CA VAL A 612 51.48 -27.84 65.61
C VAL A 612 50.28 -27.18 64.89
N ALA A 613 50.12 -27.14 63.57
CA ALA A 613 50.85 -27.64 62.41
C ALA A 613 50.31 -26.98 61.13
N SER A 614 51.10 -27.10 60.06
CA SER A 614 50.73 -27.12 58.62
C SER A 614 50.25 -25.84 57.95
#